data_AF-A0A6S6TF81-F1
#
_entry.id   AF-A0A6S6TF81-F1
#
_cell.length_a   1.000
_cell.length_b   1.000
_cell.length_c   1.000
_cell.angle_alpha   90.00
_cell.angle_beta   90.00
_cell.angle_gamma   90.00
#
_symmetry.space_group_name_H-M   'P 1'
#
loop_
_entity.id
_entity.type
_entity.pdbx_description
1 polymer ?
#
loop_
_entity_poly.entity_id
_entity_poly.type
_entity_poly.pdbx_seq_one_letter_code
_entity_poly.pdbx_strand_id
1 'polypeptide(L)'
;MSIEIEQYLRLKNKIYSDLSTKNLSINYWEKLKEIPSEIKLLQQLESLSIYKNKSIKKYPLELADLPNLKHVSLRFNNLKQIPIVFKELITLETLILSNNRFLASTKWEYLSKMKALSLLDLSYSLQNLSILPKEIGHLHNLKELNISGNKLKKLPNSLKNLTRLEKLYCELNDFDVFPTILVELPQLKELQISAKSLEGLPDAVLQLQHIATLKFTAKSNSKTAYIFPFERLLKHIKTYQFSPELQRFFLAIIRGDVLIKDLSNQQLLTLLNCAIPEYINQALEEVDLRIKANTLSTVSFPKASDRLVIKGKIKGKVSELKFRVAQHDIQTGVKINASTTHVLLGSMPGDIYDKVQEYNIALVTEQSLVKHLNQLEQPYLLASKETTDLENIRQLLHSDQPENTLLALELLKSGGVPSQLLTELFLIHKLTRVQKIKRVIYQIVGQYAPLSFATALKSRKPIGPAISETVRSNNLEYYCKIGALDKKYIAFYLLNKGGYGHLFALFNLTTTDKATYFEQRLEEGHLSLSSLELSHLPDDLGAIKGLTHLDISYNKFTTVPSQLFQCKELKNLYIRGLHEVHKNPEDLWNIPNLENIYVGYNNKWAGANNKNSVVINGKTVVGR
;
A
#
# COMPACT_ATOMS: atom_id res chain seq x y z
N MET A 1 -31.71 42.47 -45.55
CA MET A 1 -31.79 42.14 -44.10
C MET A 1 -33.16 41.63 -43.66
N SER A 2 -34.29 42.08 -44.24
CA SER A 2 -35.51 41.24 -44.34
C SER A 2 -35.32 40.12 -45.38
N ILE A 3 -34.49 40.41 -46.38
CA ILE A 3 -34.23 39.60 -47.57
C ILE A 3 -33.69 38.19 -47.31
N GLU A 4 -33.02 37.85 -46.21
CA GLU A 4 -32.45 36.49 -46.04
C GLU A 4 -33.44 35.49 -45.43
N ILE A 5 -34.38 35.95 -44.61
CA ILE A 5 -35.49 35.13 -44.10
C ILE A 5 -36.59 35.09 -45.15
N GLU A 6 -36.80 36.21 -45.82
CA GLU A 6 -37.62 36.27 -47.01
C GLU A 6 -36.99 35.45 -48.14
N GLN A 7 -35.66 35.32 -48.30
CA GLN A 7 -35.00 34.42 -49.26
C GLN A 7 -35.00 32.97 -48.79
N TYR A 8 -34.92 32.67 -47.49
CA TYR A 8 -35.05 31.29 -46.98
C TYR A 8 -36.48 30.77 -47.12
N LEU A 9 -37.47 31.63 -46.83
CA LEU A 9 -38.88 31.37 -47.08
C LEU A 9 -39.23 31.48 -48.57
N ARG A 10 -38.61 32.35 -49.38
CA ARG A 10 -38.82 32.45 -50.84
C ARG A 10 -38.09 31.37 -51.64
N LEU A 11 -36.93 30.88 -51.18
CA LEU A 11 -36.28 29.67 -51.71
C LEU A 11 -37.18 28.46 -51.47
N LYS A 12 -37.95 28.44 -50.36
CA LYS A 12 -39.02 27.46 -50.14
C LYS A 12 -40.35 27.78 -50.83
N ASN A 13 -40.70 29.05 -51.08
CA ASN A 13 -41.91 29.39 -51.86
C ASN A 13 -41.78 29.05 -53.36
N LYS A 14 -40.60 28.61 -53.84
CA LYS A 14 -40.43 27.99 -55.16
C LYS A 14 -40.05 26.51 -55.12
N ILE A 15 -40.00 25.90 -53.93
CA ILE A 15 -39.62 24.51 -53.76
C ILE A 15 -40.64 23.82 -52.85
N TYR A 16 -41.60 23.14 -53.47
CA TYR A 16 -42.41 22.06 -52.89
C TYR A 16 -41.56 20.81 -52.53
N SER A 17 -40.35 20.99 -52.02
CA SER A 17 -39.52 19.93 -51.47
C SER A 17 -39.03 20.42 -50.10
N ASP A 18 -39.67 20.08 -48.98
CA ASP A 18 -40.11 18.74 -48.62
C ASP A 18 -41.14 18.88 -47.48
N LEU A 19 -42.43 18.71 -47.79
CA LEU A 19 -43.52 18.69 -46.79
C LEU A 19 -43.39 17.50 -45.81
N SER A 20 -42.41 16.61 -46.02
CA SER A 20 -42.05 15.51 -45.12
C SER A 20 -41.00 15.88 -44.04
N THR A 21 -40.55 17.14 -43.99
CA THR A 21 -39.50 17.56 -43.04
C THR A 21 -39.90 17.30 -41.59
N LYS A 22 -39.24 16.32 -40.95
CA LYS A 22 -39.42 16.00 -39.52
C LYS A 22 -38.57 16.83 -38.58
N ASN A 23 -37.42 17.36 -39.06
CA ASN A 23 -36.48 18.10 -38.23
C ASN A 23 -36.10 19.43 -38.89
N LEU A 24 -36.26 20.54 -38.19
CA LEU A 24 -35.90 21.88 -38.66
C LEU A 24 -34.89 22.52 -37.71
N SER A 25 -33.81 23.06 -38.24
CA SER A 25 -32.79 23.81 -37.48
C SER A 25 -32.59 25.22 -38.04
N ILE A 26 -32.74 26.23 -37.19
CA ILE A 26 -32.56 27.66 -37.49
C ILE A 26 -31.43 28.16 -36.60
N ASN A 27 -30.20 28.23 -37.11
CA ASN A 27 -29.01 28.47 -36.29
C ASN A 27 -28.23 29.70 -36.75
N TYR A 28 -27.80 30.57 -35.83
CA TYR A 28 -26.93 31.73 -36.09
C TYR A 28 -27.56 32.89 -36.92
N TRP A 29 -28.88 33.03 -36.91
CA TRP A 29 -29.59 34.12 -37.59
C TRP A 29 -29.69 35.35 -36.69
N GLU A 30 -28.58 36.07 -36.55
CA GLU A 30 -28.47 37.18 -35.59
C GLU A 30 -29.47 38.33 -35.84
N LYS A 31 -30.02 38.45 -37.04
CA LYS A 31 -30.96 39.52 -37.44
C LYS A 31 -32.43 39.10 -37.46
N LEU A 32 -32.72 37.81 -37.34
CA LEU A 32 -34.09 37.27 -37.34
C LEU A 32 -34.81 37.72 -36.05
N LYS A 33 -35.89 38.48 -36.21
CA LYS A 33 -36.66 39.06 -35.09
C LYS A 33 -37.87 38.21 -34.68
N GLU A 34 -38.43 37.47 -35.62
CA GLU A 34 -39.65 36.67 -35.42
C GLU A 34 -39.63 35.45 -36.32
N ILE A 35 -40.15 34.33 -35.81
CA ILE A 35 -40.35 33.14 -36.65
C ILE A 35 -41.59 33.39 -37.53
N PRO A 36 -41.53 33.09 -38.83
CA PRO A 36 -42.64 33.26 -39.77
C PRO A 36 -43.83 32.34 -39.46
N SER A 37 -45.05 32.84 -39.64
CA SER A 37 -46.31 32.10 -39.44
C SER A 37 -46.46 30.88 -40.36
N GLU A 38 -45.77 30.90 -41.50
CA GLU A 38 -45.72 29.88 -42.53
C GLU A 38 -45.11 28.57 -42.03
N ILE A 39 -44.52 28.55 -40.83
CA ILE A 39 -44.03 27.33 -40.18
C ILE A 39 -45.14 26.27 -40.01
N LYS A 40 -46.42 26.67 -39.93
CA LYS A 40 -47.57 25.74 -39.92
C LYS A 40 -47.65 24.83 -41.13
N LEU A 41 -47.01 25.18 -42.26
CA LEU A 41 -47.03 24.35 -43.46
C LEU A 41 -46.23 23.04 -43.26
N LEU A 42 -45.37 22.97 -42.24
CA LEU A 42 -44.53 21.80 -41.96
C LEU A 42 -45.26 20.75 -41.10
N GLN A 43 -46.35 20.20 -41.62
CA GLN A 43 -47.25 19.29 -40.88
C GLN A 43 -46.58 18.01 -40.34
N GLN A 44 -45.45 17.60 -40.92
CA GLN A 44 -44.67 16.43 -40.48
C GLN A 44 -43.57 16.80 -39.46
N LEU A 45 -43.44 18.06 -39.06
CA LEU A 45 -42.37 18.52 -38.17
C LEU A 45 -42.51 17.92 -36.77
N GLU A 46 -41.51 17.17 -36.36
CA GLU A 46 -41.40 16.53 -35.05
C GLU A 46 -40.43 17.28 -34.12
N SER A 47 -39.37 17.88 -34.69
CA SER A 47 -38.31 18.56 -33.95
C SER A 47 -37.96 19.94 -34.52
N LEU A 48 -37.93 20.96 -33.66
CA LEU A 48 -37.53 22.32 -33.98
C LEU A 48 -36.36 22.76 -33.10
N SER A 49 -35.21 23.03 -33.72
CA SER A 49 -34.04 23.59 -33.05
C SER A 49 -33.77 25.02 -33.52
N ILE A 50 -33.65 25.94 -32.57
CA ILE A 50 -33.35 27.34 -32.79
C ILE A 50 -32.15 27.67 -31.92
N TYR A 51 -30.96 27.75 -32.53
CA TYR A 51 -29.70 27.89 -31.82
C TYR A 51 -29.02 29.24 -32.09
N LYS A 52 -28.67 29.96 -31.02
CA LYS A 52 -27.86 31.18 -31.08
C LYS A 52 -28.48 32.29 -31.95
N ASN A 53 -29.79 32.50 -31.79
CA ASN A 53 -30.56 33.57 -32.44
C ASN A 53 -30.94 34.63 -31.41
N LYS A 54 -30.06 35.60 -31.19
CA LYS A 54 -30.17 36.59 -30.11
C LYS A 54 -31.30 37.61 -30.29
N SER A 55 -31.85 37.73 -31.50
CA SER A 55 -32.83 38.76 -31.87
C SER A 55 -34.28 38.27 -31.92
N ILE A 56 -34.51 36.95 -31.88
CA ILE A 56 -35.86 36.39 -31.97
C ILE A 56 -36.62 36.69 -30.67
N LYS A 57 -37.67 37.49 -30.79
CA LYS A 57 -38.54 37.84 -29.66
C LYS A 57 -39.97 37.34 -29.83
N LYS A 58 -40.40 37.10 -31.08
CA LYS A 58 -41.76 36.64 -31.38
C LYS A 58 -41.74 35.22 -31.95
N TYR A 59 -42.64 34.41 -31.42
CA TYR A 59 -42.88 33.04 -31.82
C TYR A 59 -44.38 32.98 -32.21
N PRO A 60 -44.71 32.62 -33.46
CA PRO A 60 -46.07 32.68 -34.00
C PRO A 60 -46.94 31.63 -33.31
N LEU A 61 -48.24 31.89 -33.15
CA LEU A 61 -49.18 30.96 -32.51
C LEU A 61 -49.33 29.68 -33.33
N GLU A 62 -49.12 29.79 -34.64
CA GLU A 62 -49.09 28.75 -35.66
C GLU A 62 -48.10 27.60 -35.35
N LEU A 63 -47.11 27.81 -34.47
CA LEU A 63 -46.27 26.72 -33.95
C LEU A 63 -47.09 25.66 -33.20
N ALA A 64 -48.19 26.05 -32.55
CA ALA A 64 -49.08 25.14 -31.84
C ALA A 64 -49.97 24.31 -32.77
N ASP A 65 -50.12 24.72 -34.04
CA ASP A 65 -50.92 24.00 -35.03
C ASP A 65 -50.16 22.81 -35.66
N LEU A 66 -48.93 22.55 -35.22
CA LEU A 66 -48.10 21.46 -35.72
C LEU A 66 -48.42 20.16 -34.97
N PRO A 67 -49.11 19.18 -35.60
CA PRO A 67 -49.68 18.05 -34.87
C PRO A 67 -48.63 17.08 -34.31
N ASN A 68 -47.45 17.03 -34.93
CA ASN A 68 -46.38 16.09 -34.60
C ASN A 68 -45.24 16.70 -33.78
N LEU A 69 -45.29 18.01 -33.47
CA LEU A 69 -44.17 18.70 -32.84
C LEU A 69 -43.99 18.21 -31.39
N LYS A 70 -42.90 17.51 -31.13
CA LYS A 70 -42.59 16.87 -29.84
C LYS A 70 -41.33 17.41 -29.19
N HIS A 71 -40.38 17.89 -29.98
CA HIS A 71 -39.07 18.31 -29.47
C HIS A 71 -38.78 19.75 -29.88
N VAL A 72 -38.54 20.62 -28.90
CA VAL A 72 -38.19 22.02 -29.17
C VAL A 72 -36.95 22.41 -28.38
N SER A 73 -35.96 22.97 -29.09
CA SER A 73 -34.73 23.53 -28.51
C SER A 73 -34.59 24.99 -28.86
N LEU A 74 -34.46 25.86 -27.86
CA LEU A 74 -34.28 27.31 -27.98
C LEU A 74 -32.97 27.78 -27.33
N ARG A 75 -31.89 27.00 -27.48
CA ARG A 75 -30.62 27.24 -26.81
C ARG A 75 -29.93 28.52 -27.31
N PHE A 76 -29.35 29.32 -26.41
CA PHE A 76 -28.63 30.57 -26.74
C PHE A 76 -29.49 31.67 -27.43
N ASN A 77 -30.78 31.80 -27.11
CA ASN A 77 -31.68 32.78 -27.75
C ASN A 77 -32.01 34.03 -26.92
N ASN A 78 -31.27 34.32 -25.84
CA ASN A 78 -31.51 35.47 -24.96
C ASN A 78 -32.93 35.55 -24.36
N LEU A 79 -33.66 34.44 -24.26
CA LEU A 79 -35.02 34.42 -23.73
C LEU A 79 -35.05 34.85 -22.27
N LYS A 80 -35.96 35.76 -21.92
CA LYS A 80 -36.22 36.18 -20.52
C LYS A 80 -37.46 35.49 -19.93
N GLN A 81 -38.32 34.97 -20.80
CA GLN A 81 -39.56 34.27 -20.46
C GLN A 81 -39.84 33.21 -21.52
N ILE A 82 -40.63 32.20 -21.16
CA ILE A 82 -41.14 31.23 -22.14
C ILE A 82 -42.12 31.97 -23.07
N PRO A 83 -42.00 31.85 -24.40
CA PRO A 83 -42.92 32.50 -25.34
C PRO A 83 -44.36 32.04 -25.16
N ILE A 84 -45.33 32.94 -25.36
CA ILE A 84 -46.74 32.66 -25.06
C ILE A 84 -47.32 31.45 -25.81
N VAL A 85 -46.84 31.16 -27.03
CA VAL A 85 -47.30 30.01 -27.82
C VAL A 85 -47.09 28.66 -27.11
N PHE A 86 -46.10 28.57 -26.22
CA PHE A 86 -45.81 27.35 -25.48
C PHE A 86 -46.91 26.95 -24.50
N LYS A 87 -47.87 27.84 -24.22
CA LYS A 87 -49.07 27.49 -23.44
C LYS A 87 -49.97 26.47 -24.15
N GLU A 88 -49.91 26.42 -25.49
CA GLU A 88 -50.74 25.55 -26.35
C GLU A 88 -49.99 24.28 -26.80
N LEU A 89 -48.66 24.21 -26.60
CA LEU A 89 -47.82 23.05 -26.96
C LEU A 89 -47.94 21.90 -25.93
N ILE A 90 -49.15 21.42 -25.73
CA ILE A 90 -49.48 20.42 -24.70
C ILE A 90 -48.91 19.02 -24.98
N THR A 91 -48.60 18.71 -26.24
CA THR A 91 -48.03 17.44 -26.72
C THR A 91 -46.50 17.39 -26.63
N LEU A 92 -45.85 18.50 -26.26
CA LEU A 92 -44.40 18.61 -26.26
C LEU A 92 -43.77 17.64 -25.25
N GLU A 93 -42.86 16.79 -25.73
CA GLU A 93 -42.16 15.78 -24.94
C GLU A 93 -40.78 16.25 -24.48
N THR A 94 -40.14 17.17 -25.22
CA THR A 94 -38.80 17.69 -24.92
C THR A 94 -38.72 19.19 -25.11
N LEU A 95 -38.21 19.89 -24.09
CA LEU A 95 -37.99 21.33 -24.12
C LEU A 95 -36.59 21.69 -23.61
N ILE A 96 -35.76 22.23 -24.51
CA ILE A 96 -34.40 22.67 -24.19
C ILE A 96 -34.35 24.19 -24.25
N LEU A 97 -34.08 24.83 -23.11
CA LEU A 97 -34.00 26.29 -22.95
C LEU A 97 -32.65 26.73 -22.38
N SER A 98 -31.62 25.89 -22.43
CA SER A 98 -30.33 26.21 -21.85
C SER A 98 -29.67 27.45 -22.47
N ASN A 99 -28.79 28.11 -21.70
CA ASN A 99 -28.07 29.30 -22.15
C ASN A 99 -28.97 30.50 -22.53
N ASN A 100 -30.08 30.69 -21.82
CA ASN A 100 -30.97 31.84 -21.94
C ASN A 100 -30.84 32.81 -20.75
N ARG A 101 -31.63 33.89 -20.72
CA ARG A 101 -31.53 35.01 -19.75
C ARG A 101 -32.68 35.01 -18.73
N PHE A 102 -33.06 33.84 -18.21
CA PHE A 102 -34.07 33.72 -17.17
C PHE A 102 -33.58 34.31 -15.83
N LEU A 103 -34.52 34.92 -15.11
CA LEU A 103 -34.30 35.58 -13.83
C LEU A 103 -35.19 34.95 -12.77
N ALA A 104 -34.96 35.25 -11.50
CA ALA A 104 -35.83 34.81 -10.40
C ALA A 104 -37.30 35.29 -10.57
N SER A 105 -37.50 36.44 -11.21
CA SER A 105 -38.82 37.02 -11.50
C SER A 105 -39.47 36.52 -12.79
N THR A 106 -38.81 35.62 -13.54
CA THR A 106 -39.41 35.02 -14.74
C THR A 106 -40.69 34.29 -14.35
N LYS A 107 -41.76 34.53 -15.11
CA LYS A 107 -43.03 33.82 -14.94
C LYS A 107 -43.00 32.49 -15.69
N TRP A 108 -43.40 31.42 -15.01
CA TRP A 108 -43.36 30.05 -15.52
C TRP A 108 -44.75 29.40 -15.60
N GLU A 109 -45.80 30.21 -15.60
CA GLU A 109 -47.20 29.80 -15.56
C GLU A 109 -47.54 28.76 -16.66
N TYR A 110 -46.91 28.87 -17.83
CA TYR A 110 -47.14 27.98 -18.97
C TYR A 110 -46.55 26.58 -18.82
N LEU A 111 -45.55 26.36 -17.94
CA LEU A 111 -45.02 25.02 -17.68
C LEU A 111 -46.12 24.08 -17.16
N SER A 112 -47.09 24.61 -16.41
CA SER A 112 -48.23 23.83 -15.90
C SER A 112 -49.10 23.19 -16.99
N LYS A 113 -49.03 23.67 -18.24
CA LYS A 113 -49.80 23.16 -19.38
C LYS A 113 -49.10 22.04 -20.13
N MET A 114 -47.77 21.91 -20.01
CA MET A 114 -46.95 20.95 -20.75
C MET A 114 -46.98 19.55 -20.10
N LYS A 115 -48.17 18.94 -20.06
CA LYS A 115 -48.38 17.67 -19.33
C LYS A 115 -47.63 16.48 -19.97
N ALA A 116 -47.32 16.52 -21.26
CA ALA A 116 -46.57 15.46 -21.94
C ALA A 116 -45.05 15.54 -21.74
N LEU A 117 -44.54 16.60 -21.11
CA LEU A 117 -43.11 16.88 -21.06
C LEU A 117 -42.36 15.81 -20.27
N SER A 118 -41.35 15.23 -20.91
CA SER A 118 -40.49 14.17 -20.36
C SER A 118 -39.06 14.64 -20.11
N LEU A 119 -38.57 15.63 -20.86
CA LEU A 119 -37.25 16.24 -20.70
C LEU A 119 -37.35 17.76 -20.69
N LEU A 120 -36.74 18.38 -19.67
CA LEU A 120 -36.64 19.82 -19.55
C LEU A 120 -35.20 20.24 -19.20
N ASP A 121 -34.59 21.09 -20.04
CA ASP A 121 -33.27 21.67 -19.79
C ASP A 121 -33.36 23.20 -19.62
N LEU A 122 -33.08 23.69 -18.42
CA LEU A 122 -32.98 25.09 -18.02
C LEU A 122 -31.55 25.48 -17.61
N SER A 123 -30.54 24.71 -18.03
CA SER A 123 -29.17 24.90 -17.58
C SER A 123 -28.51 26.18 -18.11
N TYR A 124 -27.51 26.67 -17.37
CA TYR A 124 -26.65 27.81 -17.72
C TYR A 124 -27.40 29.11 -18.03
N SER A 125 -28.30 29.56 -17.15
CA SER A 125 -28.93 30.85 -17.39
C SER A 125 -27.95 32.01 -17.21
N LEU A 126 -27.77 32.81 -18.27
CA LEU A 126 -26.89 33.98 -18.35
C LEU A 126 -27.25 35.12 -17.40
N GLN A 127 -28.42 35.06 -16.75
CA GLN A 127 -28.85 36.04 -15.76
C GLN A 127 -29.00 35.43 -14.36
N ASN A 128 -28.29 34.31 -14.11
CA ASN A 128 -28.15 33.76 -12.77
C ASN A 128 -29.51 33.42 -12.13
N LEU A 129 -30.29 32.54 -12.76
CA LEU A 129 -31.55 32.03 -12.20
C LEU A 129 -31.32 31.52 -10.77
N SER A 130 -31.89 32.21 -9.78
CA SER A 130 -31.64 31.95 -8.36
C SER A 130 -32.78 31.23 -7.64
N ILE A 131 -33.95 31.15 -8.28
CA ILE A 131 -35.14 30.44 -7.79
C ILE A 131 -35.69 29.57 -8.91
N LEU A 132 -35.94 28.29 -8.63
CA LEU A 132 -36.68 27.41 -9.53
C LEU A 132 -38.18 27.54 -9.22
N PRO A 133 -39.05 27.76 -10.21
CA PRO A 133 -40.48 27.99 -10.01
C PRO A 133 -41.20 26.79 -9.40
N LYS A 134 -42.23 27.05 -8.59
CA LYS A 134 -43.08 25.97 -8.04
C LYS A 134 -43.83 25.23 -9.15
N GLU A 135 -44.07 25.89 -10.28
CA GLU A 135 -44.80 25.39 -11.44
C GLU A 135 -44.15 24.14 -12.04
N ILE A 136 -42.84 23.92 -11.82
CA ILE A 136 -42.13 22.71 -12.22
C ILE A 136 -42.84 21.44 -11.72
N GLY A 137 -43.45 21.49 -10.53
CA GLY A 137 -44.11 20.35 -9.91
C GLY A 137 -45.40 19.88 -10.59
N HIS A 138 -45.89 20.59 -11.63
CA HIS A 138 -47.01 20.13 -12.45
C HIS A 138 -46.59 19.19 -13.58
N LEU A 139 -45.27 19.06 -13.83
CA LEU A 139 -44.72 18.24 -14.91
C LEU A 139 -44.63 16.76 -14.49
N HIS A 140 -45.76 16.13 -14.15
CA HIS A 140 -45.78 14.78 -13.57
C HIS A 140 -45.15 13.67 -14.45
N ASN A 141 -45.01 13.92 -15.76
CA ASN A 141 -44.39 13.00 -16.71
C ASN A 141 -42.88 13.23 -16.91
N LEU A 142 -42.31 14.23 -16.24
CA LEU A 142 -40.90 14.59 -16.40
C LEU A 142 -40.01 13.46 -15.89
N LYS A 143 -39.12 12.97 -16.76
CA LYS A 143 -38.12 11.94 -16.48
C LYS A 143 -36.73 12.51 -16.33
N GLU A 144 -36.42 13.61 -17.03
CA GLU A 144 -35.12 14.25 -17.00
C GLU A 144 -35.25 15.77 -16.82
N LEU A 145 -34.58 16.30 -15.79
CA LEU A 145 -34.52 17.73 -15.50
C LEU A 145 -33.05 18.17 -15.40
N ASN A 146 -32.67 19.13 -16.23
CA ASN A 146 -31.38 19.79 -16.13
C ASN A 146 -31.55 21.25 -15.73
N ILE A 147 -30.99 21.64 -14.59
CA ILE A 147 -31.00 22.98 -14.01
C ILE A 147 -29.59 23.41 -13.60
N SER A 148 -28.56 22.78 -14.17
CA SER A 148 -27.17 23.04 -13.82
C SER A 148 -26.66 24.40 -14.29
N GLY A 149 -25.56 24.89 -13.72
CA GLY A 149 -24.95 26.16 -14.14
C GLY A 149 -25.80 27.40 -13.84
N ASN A 150 -26.67 27.31 -12.84
CA ASN A 150 -27.50 28.43 -12.37
C ASN A 150 -27.02 28.94 -11.00
N LYS A 151 -27.81 29.80 -10.34
CA LYS A 151 -27.51 30.37 -9.01
C LYS A 151 -28.53 29.95 -7.97
N LEU A 152 -29.09 28.76 -8.12
CA LEU A 152 -30.12 28.23 -7.23
C LEU A 152 -29.52 27.99 -5.85
N LYS A 153 -30.21 28.50 -4.82
CA LYS A 153 -29.86 28.25 -3.41
C LYS A 153 -30.71 27.16 -2.76
N LYS A 154 -31.92 26.93 -3.28
CA LYS A 154 -32.90 25.95 -2.79
C LYS A 154 -33.70 25.40 -3.97
N LEU A 155 -34.27 24.21 -3.78
CA LEU A 155 -35.24 23.60 -4.68
C LEU A 155 -36.65 23.79 -4.08
N PRO A 156 -37.70 24.02 -4.89
CA PRO A 156 -39.05 24.21 -4.40
C PRO A 156 -39.64 22.90 -3.88
N ASN A 157 -40.46 22.97 -2.82
CA ASN A 157 -41.13 21.80 -2.26
C ASN A 157 -42.04 21.07 -3.26
N SER A 158 -42.49 21.74 -4.32
CA SER A 158 -43.29 21.11 -5.37
C SER A 158 -42.48 20.13 -6.24
N LEU A 159 -41.15 20.12 -6.14
CA LEU A 159 -40.30 19.19 -6.89
C LEU A 159 -40.63 17.73 -6.58
N LYS A 160 -41.07 17.41 -5.35
CA LYS A 160 -41.51 16.05 -4.97
C LYS A 160 -42.67 15.50 -5.80
N ASN A 161 -43.45 16.38 -6.44
CA ASN A 161 -44.56 15.98 -7.30
C ASN A 161 -44.10 15.39 -8.65
N LEU A 162 -42.80 15.47 -8.94
CA LEU A 162 -42.18 14.85 -10.12
C LEU A 162 -41.94 13.35 -9.88
N THR A 163 -43.02 12.59 -9.72
CA THR A 163 -42.99 11.18 -9.31
C THR A 163 -42.33 10.25 -10.33
N ARG A 164 -42.12 10.72 -11.57
CA ARG A 164 -41.47 9.97 -12.67
C ARG A 164 -40.04 10.46 -12.95
N LEU A 165 -39.50 11.39 -12.16
CA LEU A 165 -38.17 11.94 -12.41
C LEU A 165 -37.10 10.89 -12.14
N GLU A 166 -36.35 10.53 -13.18
CA GLU A 166 -35.28 9.53 -13.14
C GLU A 166 -33.91 10.19 -13.08
N LYS A 167 -33.75 11.35 -13.71
CA LYS A 167 -32.46 12.04 -13.85
C LYS A 167 -32.57 13.51 -13.47
N LEU A 168 -31.72 13.95 -12.57
CA LEU A 168 -31.62 15.34 -12.14
C LEU A 168 -30.17 15.84 -12.21
N TYR A 169 -29.95 16.86 -13.03
CA TYR A 169 -28.68 17.57 -13.14
C TYR A 169 -28.84 18.97 -12.55
N CYS A 170 -28.15 19.24 -11.43
CA CYS A 170 -28.20 20.52 -10.72
C CYS A 170 -26.82 20.96 -10.21
N GLU A 171 -25.75 20.45 -10.82
CA GLU A 171 -24.39 20.90 -10.58
C GLU A 171 -24.18 22.38 -10.93
N LEU A 172 -23.09 22.95 -10.42
CA LEU A 172 -22.70 24.35 -10.61
C LEU A 172 -23.70 25.38 -10.04
N ASN A 173 -24.65 24.97 -9.19
CA ASN A 173 -25.53 25.86 -8.41
C ASN A 173 -24.91 26.29 -7.07
N ASP A 174 -25.55 27.22 -6.37
CA ASP A 174 -25.05 27.81 -5.11
C ASP A 174 -25.84 27.29 -3.90
N PHE A 175 -26.13 25.98 -3.88
CA PHE A 175 -26.73 25.32 -2.72
C PHE A 175 -25.79 25.41 -1.52
N ASP A 176 -26.26 25.98 -0.42
CA ASP A 176 -25.45 26.09 0.80
C ASP A 176 -25.31 24.71 1.48
N VAL A 177 -26.41 23.93 1.52
CA VAL A 177 -26.48 22.55 2.04
C VAL A 177 -27.17 21.61 1.04
N PHE A 178 -27.12 20.31 1.29
CA PHE A 178 -27.82 19.33 0.45
C PHE A 178 -29.36 19.53 0.51
N PRO A 179 -30.05 19.62 -0.65
CA PRO A 179 -31.50 19.75 -0.67
C PRO A 179 -32.20 18.43 -0.30
N THR A 180 -32.69 18.31 0.94
CA THR A 180 -33.35 17.10 1.45
C THR A 180 -34.61 16.70 0.70
N ILE A 181 -35.27 17.64 0.02
CA ILE A 181 -36.42 17.37 -0.87
C ILE A 181 -36.11 16.33 -1.96
N LEU A 182 -34.84 16.16 -2.33
CA LEU A 182 -34.42 15.15 -3.31
C LEU A 182 -34.65 13.72 -2.84
N VAL A 183 -34.71 13.50 -1.53
CA VAL A 183 -35.06 12.20 -0.95
C VAL A 183 -36.51 11.81 -1.24
N GLU A 184 -37.41 12.80 -1.35
CA GLU A 184 -38.83 12.57 -1.61
C GLU A 184 -39.12 12.19 -3.07
N LEU A 185 -38.09 12.05 -3.93
CA LEU A 185 -38.24 11.68 -5.34
C LEU A 185 -38.18 10.15 -5.51
N PRO A 186 -39.32 9.47 -5.76
CA PRO A 186 -39.42 8.02 -5.64
C PRO A 186 -38.74 7.25 -6.78
N GLN A 187 -38.41 7.89 -7.90
CA GLN A 187 -37.85 7.23 -9.09
C GLN A 187 -36.47 7.75 -9.47
N LEU A 188 -35.83 8.57 -8.61
CA LEU A 188 -34.56 9.20 -8.94
C LEU A 188 -33.43 8.16 -9.01
N LYS A 189 -32.87 7.99 -10.21
CA LYS A 189 -31.79 7.04 -10.52
C LYS A 189 -30.45 7.74 -10.72
N GLU A 190 -30.45 8.95 -11.28
CA GLU A 190 -29.24 9.71 -11.54
C GLU A 190 -29.35 11.12 -10.94
N LEU A 191 -28.38 11.48 -10.11
CA LEU A 191 -28.30 12.80 -9.52
C LEU A 191 -26.89 13.36 -9.69
N GLN A 192 -26.78 14.52 -10.32
CA GLN A 192 -25.57 15.32 -10.32
C GLN A 192 -25.84 16.64 -9.59
N ILE A 193 -25.08 16.92 -8.54
CA ILE A 193 -25.31 18.11 -7.69
C ILE A 193 -23.99 18.68 -7.19
N SER A 194 -23.97 19.99 -6.94
CA SER A 194 -22.88 20.63 -6.21
C SER A 194 -23.42 21.48 -5.07
N ALA A 195 -22.87 21.34 -3.86
CA ALA A 195 -23.20 22.23 -2.75
C ALA A 195 -21.92 22.77 -2.09
N LYS A 196 -22.05 23.87 -1.34
CA LYS A 196 -20.93 24.46 -0.59
C LYS A 196 -20.59 23.64 0.64
N SER A 197 -21.60 23.12 1.34
CA SER A 197 -21.48 22.20 2.47
C SER A 197 -22.04 20.82 2.13
N LEU A 198 -21.47 19.79 2.76
CA LEU A 198 -21.93 18.40 2.70
C LEU A 198 -22.95 18.06 3.81
N GLU A 199 -23.34 19.05 4.60
CA GLU A 199 -24.33 18.88 5.66
C GLU A 199 -25.65 18.30 5.11
N GLY A 200 -26.17 17.28 5.80
CA GLY A 200 -27.39 16.55 5.41
C GLY A 200 -27.25 15.56 4.24
N LEU A 201 -26.22 15.66 3.38
CA LEU A 201 -26.05 14.75 2.23
C LEU A 201 -25.94 13.29 2.68
N PRO A 202 -25.05 12.92 3.63
CA PRO A 202 -24.91 11.51 3.98
C PRO A 202 -26.18 10.84 4.51
N ASP A 203 -26.94 11.49 5.38
CA ASP A 203 -28.20 10.93 5.89
C ASP A 203 -29.26 10.82 4.79
N ALA A 204 -29.34 11.84 3.92
CA ALA A 204 -30.25 11.83 2.78
C ALA A 204 -29.92 10.72 1.77
N VAL A 205 -28.64 10.40 1.58
CA VAL A 205 -28.19 9.34 0.68
C VAL A 205 -28.71 7.98 1.11
N LEU A 206 -28.79 7.70 2.42
CA LEU A 206 -29.35 6.45 2.93
C LEU A 206 -30.84 6.30 2.61
N GLN A 207 -31.51 7.41 2.39
CA GLN A 207 -32.94 7.46 2.09
C GLN A 207 -33.22 7.43 0.57
N LEU A 208 -32.20 7.59 -0.28
CA LEU A 208 -32.31 7.50 -1.74
C LEU A 208 -32.34 6.03 -2.21
N GLN A 209 -33.50 5.38 -2.14
CA GLN A 209 -33.66 3.94 -2.43
C GLN A 209 -33.23 3.56 -3.87
N HIS A 210 -33.56 4.38 -4.86
CA HIS A 210 -33.41 4.03 -6.28
C HIS A 210 -32.16 4.61 -6.98
N ILE A 211 -31.28 5.32 -6.25
CA ILE A 211 -30.14 6.03 -6.86
C ILE A 211 -29.08 5.08 -7.44
N ALA A 212 -28.91 5.05 -8.75
CA ALA A 212 -27.90 4.24 -9.43
C ALA A 212 -26.57 4.99 -9.56
N THR A 213 -26.65 6.29 -9.85
CA THR A 213 -25.50 7.16 -10.11
C THR A 213 -25.68 8.45 -9.33
N LEU A 214 -24.71 8.79 -8.46
CA LEU A 214 -24.71 10.05 -7.72
C LEU A 214 -23.33 10.71 -7.85
N LYS A 215 -23.29 11.80 -8.61
CA LYS A 215 -22.12 12.66 -8.75
C LYS A 215 -22.30 13.90 -7.89
N PHE A 216 -21.43 14.08 -6.90
CA PHE A 216 -21.46 15.24 -6.03
C PHE A 216 -20.17 16.04 -6.16
N THR A 217 -20.24 17.37 -6.24
CA THR A 217 -19.07 18.27 -6.23
C THR A 217 -19.16 19.32 -5.13
N ALA A 218 -18.20 19.39 -4.21
CA ALA A 218 -18.13 20.46 -3.21
C ALA A 218 -17.43 21.71 -3.77
N LYS A 219 -17.97 22.91 -3.52
CA LYS A 219 -17.40 24.20 -4.00
C LYS A 219 -16.37 24.86 -3.04
N SER A 220 -16.00 24.23 -1.92
CA SER A 220 -15.13 24.83 -0.90
C SER A 220 -13.63 24.72 -1.21
N ASN A 221 -12.88 25.79 -0.88
CA ASN A 221 -11.44 25.92 -1.00
C ASN A 221 -10.72 25.20 0.15
N SER A 222 -9.78 24.31 -0.20
CA SER A 222 -8.76 23.67 0.64
C SER A 222 -9.14 22.42 1.45
N LYS A 223 -8.32 21.37 1.23
CA LYS A 223 -8.11 20.10 1.96
C LYS A 223 -9.13 18.95 1.86
N THR A 224 -10.32 19.13 1.32
CA THR A 224 -11.29 18.03 1.31
C THR A 224 -12.03 17.88 -0.02
N ALA A 225 -11.32 17.34 -1.01
CA ALA A 225 -11.94 16.76 -2.20
C ALA A 225 -12.62 15.43 -1.84
N TYR A 226 -13.73 15.47 -1.10
CA TYR A 226 -14.52 14.29 -0.70
C TYR A 226 -15.37 13.70 -1.85
N ILE A 227 -14.79 13.55 -3.04
CA ILE A 227 -15.45 12.92 -4.21
C ILE A 227 -14.90 11.50 -4.48
N PHE A 228 -13.96 11.01 -3.66
CA PHE A 228 -13.45 9.64 -3.72
C PHE A 228 -13.65 9.00 -2.34
N PRO A 229 -14.35 7.84 -2.14
CA PRO A 229 -14.88 6.83 -3.06
C PRO A 229 -16.41 6.68 -2.93
N PHE A 230 -17.17 7.77 -3.03
CA PHE A 230 -18.61 7.78 -2.72
C PHE A 230 -19.47 6.93 -3.66
N GLU A 231 -19.23 6.99 -4.99
CA GLU A 231 -19.91 6.12 -5.96
C GLU A 231 -19.58 4.63 -5.72
N ARG A 232 -18.33 4.34 -5.33
CA ARG A 232 -17.90 2.98 -4.98
C ARG A 232 -18.59 2.51 -3.70
N LEU A 233 -18.68 3.36 -2.67
CA LEU A 233 -19.38 3.06 -1.42
C LEU A 233 -20.86 2.79 -1.68
N LEU A 234 -21.56 3.63 -2.45
CA LEU A 234 -22.97 3.41 -2.80
C LEU A 234 -23.18 2.10 -3.56
N LYS A 235 -22.34 1.82 -4.56
CA LYS A 235 -22.38 0.55 -5.29
C LYS A 235 -22.14 -0.62 -4.33
N HIS A 236 -21.22 -0.47 -3.38
CA HIS A 236 -20.91 -1.50 -2.39
C HIS A 236 -22.07 -1.71 -1.40
N ILE A 237 -22.65 -0.63 -0.86
CA ILE A 237 -23.84 -0.65 0.00
C ILE A 237 -25.00 -1.37 -0.69
N LYS A 238 -25.26 -1.07 -1.97
CA LYS A 238 -26.32 -1.74 -2.75
C LYS A 238 -26.03 -3.21 -3.03
N THR A 239 -24.77 -3.55 -3.27
CA THR A 239 -24.36 -4.94 -3.57
C THR A 239 -24.47 -5.82 -2.32
N TYR A 240 -24.12 -5.29 -1.14
CA TYR A 240 -23.97 -6.08 0.09
C TYR A 240 -25.05 -5.82 1.15
N GLN A 241 -26.01 -4.92 0.89
CA GLN A 241 -27.15 -4.61 1.77
C GLN A 241 -26.74 -4.36 3.23
N PHE A 242 -25.79 -3.47 3.48
CA PHE A 242 -25.33 -3.17 4.84
C PHE A 242 -26.45 -2.62 5.74
N SER A 243 -26.37 -2.88 7.05
CA SER A 243 -27.32 -2.33 8.04
C SER A 243 -27.26 -0.79 8.08
N PRO A 244 -28.36 -0.12 8.50
CA PRO A 244 -28.39 1.33 8.65
C PRO A 244 -27.30 1.88 9.57
N GLU A 245 -26.89 1.16 10.63
CA GLU A 245 -25.79 1.61 11.51
C GLU A 245 -24.45 1.63 10.76
N LEU A 246 -24.16 0.59 9.96
CA LEU A 246 -22.93 0.50 9.17
C LEU A 246 -22.87 1.58 8.11
N GLN A 247 -24.00 1.85 7.46
CA GLN A 247 -24.09 2.91 6.47
C GLN A 247 -23.78 4.28 7.10
N ARG A 248 -24.38 4.60 8.25
CA ARG A 248 -24.07 5.84 9.01
C ARG A 248 -22.61 5.91 9.45
N PHE A 249 -22.02 4.78 9.83
CA PHE A 249 -20.62 4.68 10.23
C PHE A 249 -19.65 5.03 9.08
N PHE A 250 -19.82 4.45 7.89
CA PHE A 250 -18.99 4.79 6.73
C PHE A 250 -19.11 6.26 6.33
N LEU A 251 -20.31 6.81 6.49
CA LEU A 251 -20.58 8.22 6.22
C LEU A 251 -19.89 9.17 7.22
N ALA A 252 -19.84 8.82 8.51
CA ALA A 252 -19.12 9.59 9.53
C ALA A 252 -17.60 9.67 9.22
N ILE A 253 -17.02 8.58 8.71
CA ILE A 253 -15.63 8.55 8.27
C ILE A 253 -15.41 9.42 7.03
N ILE A 254 -16.34 9.38 6.06
CA ILE A 254 -16.28 10.25 4.86
C ILE A 254 -16.39 11.74 5.24
N ARG A 255 -17.23 12.09 6.22
CA ARG A 255 -17.37 13.46 6.71
C ARG A 255 -16.10 13.97 7.40
N GLY A 256 -15.21 13.09 7.83
CA GLY A 256 -14.07 13.43 8.69
C GLY A 256 -14.47 13.66 10.15
N ASP A 257 -15.71 13.35 10.51
CA ASP A 257 -16.24 13.47 11.89
C ASP A 257 -15.54 12.48 12.84
N VAL A 258 -15.07 11.36 12.30
CA VAL A 258 -14.37 10.31 13.03
C VAL A 258 -13.05 9.99 12.32
N LEU A 259 -11.93 10.15 13.02
CA LEU A 259 -10.62 9.76 12.50
C LEU A 259 -10.39 8.26 12.71
N ILE A 260 -9.73 7.61 11.74
CA ILE A 260 -9.48 6.16 11.78
C ILE A 260 -8.68 5.75 13.02
N LYS A 261 -7.78 6.60 13.49
CA LYS A 261 -6.99 6.41 14.72
C LYS A 261 -7.83 6.36 16.00
N ASP A 262 -9.03 6.94 16.00
CA ASP A 262 -9.91 7.02 17.18
C ASP A 262 -10.96 5.90 17.16
N LEU A 263 -10.94 5.03 16.13
CA LEU A 263 -11.87 3.91 16.00
C LEU A 263 -11.59 2.83 17.05
N SER A 264 -12.64 2.20 17.57
CA SER A 264 -12.50 0.98 18.37
C SER A 264 -11.95 -0.18 17.50
N ASN A 265 -11.39 -1.22 18.13
CA ASN A 265 -10.91 -2.42 17.41
C ASN A 265 -12.05 -3.09 16.61
N GLN A 266 -13.29 -3.02 17.11
CA GLN A 266 -14.49 -3.50 16.44
C GLN A 266 -14.79 -2.72 15.16
N GLN A 267 -14.69 -1.39 15.22
CA GLN A 267 -14.93 -0.50 14.08
C GLN A 267 -13.85 -0.62 12.98
N LEU A 268 -12.59 -0.83 13.37
CA LEU A 268 -11.50 -1.11 12.42
C LEU A 268 -11.73 -2.40 11.63
N LEU A 269 -12.22 -3.46 12.28
CA LEU A 269 -12.52 -4.74 11.63
C LEU A 269 -13.66 -4.64 10.64
N THR A 270 -14.69 -3.86 10.97
CA THR A 270 -15.77 -3.53 10.05
C THR A 270 -15.24 -2.80 8.81
N LEU A 271 -14.32 -1.86 8.99
CA LEU A 271 -13.70 -1.12 7.89
C LEU A 271 -12.94 -2.05 6.92
N LEU A 272 -12.17 -3.00 7.48
CA LEU A 272 -11.40 -3.98 6.70
C LEU A 272 -12.27 -4.90 5.83
N ASN A 273 -13.51 -5.17 6.24
CA ASN A 273 -14.43 -6.01 5.47
C ASN A 273 -15.18 -5.26 4.36
N CYS A 274 -15.13 -3.92 4.34
CA CYS A 274 -15.92 -3.08 3.41
C CYS A 274 -15.36 -3.02 1.97
N ALA A 275 -14.25 -3.71 1.66
CA ALA A 275 -13.65 -3.78 0.32
C ALA A 275 -13.41 -2.42 -0.39
N ILE A 276 -13.27 -1.30 0.35
CA ILE A 276 -12.86 -0.01 -0.20
C ILE A 276 -11.34 0.14 0.02
N PRO A 277 -10.51 0.03 -1.04
CA PRO A 277 -9.05 -0.08 -0.91
C PRO A 277 -8.40 1.06 -0.13
N GLU A 278 -8.88 2.29 -0.32
CA GLU A 278 -8.34 3.49 0.31
C GLU A 278 -8.51 3.46 1.85
N TYR A 279 -9.67 3.00 2.32
CA TYR A 279 -9.95 2.85 3.76
C TYR A 279 -9.30 1.58 4.33
N ILE A 280 -9.25 0.50 3.56
CA ILE A 280 -8.56 -0.72 3.97
C ILE A 280 -7.09 -0.43 4.27
N ASN A 281 -6.40 0.32 3.39
CA ASN A 281 -4.99 0.64 3.62
C ASN A 281 -4.77 1.48 4.88
N GLN A 282 -5.63 2.48 5.13
CA GLN A 282 -5.54 3.31 6.33
C GLN A 282 -5.90 2.54 7.61
N ALA A 283 -6.90 1.65 7.58
CA ALA A 283 -7.17 0.75 8.70
C ALA A 283 -6.06 -0.26 8.91
N LEU A 284 -5.44 -0.78 7.86
CA LEU A 284 -4.29 -1.69 7.98
C LEU A 284 -3.09 -0.98 8.61
N GLU A 285 -2.81 0.26 8.23
CA GLU A 285 -1.75 1.08 8.85
C GLU A 285 -2.03 1.32 10.34
N GLU A 286 -3.27 1.67 10.71
CA GLU A 286 -3.65 1.87 12.12
C GLU A 286 -3.63 0.55 12.91
N VAL A 287 -4.08 -0.55 12.30
CA VAL A 287 -3.99 -1.89 12.90
C VAL A 287 -2.53 -2.28 13.11
N ASP A 288 -1.63 -2.00 12.16
CA ASP A 288 -0.19 -2.24 12.30
C ASP A 288 0.43 -1.38 13.41
N LEU A 289 0.01 -0.12 13.56
CA LEU A 289 0.45 0.76 14.66
C LEU A 289 -0.01 0.22 16.02
N ARG A 290 -1.26 -0.23 16.13
CA ARG A 290 -1.81 -0.80 17.37
C ARG A 290 -1.21 -2.16 17.72
N ILE A 291 -0.90 -2.98 16.71
CA ILE A 291 -0.18 -4.25 16.88
C ILE A 291 1.25 -4.00 17.37
N LYS A 292 1.92 -2.94 16.89
CA LYS A 292 3.24 -2.54 17.39
C LYS A 292 3.19 -1.99 18.82
N ALA A 293 2.10 -1.34 19.20
CA ALA A 293 1.91 -0.76 20.53
C ALA A 293 1.47 -1.80 21.59
N ASN A 294 0.70 -2.83 21.21
CA ASN A 294 0.18 -3.84 22.14
C ASN A 294 1.01 -5.13 22.12
N THR A 295 1.71 -5.41 23.22
CA THR A 295 2.29 -6.72 23.51
C THR A 295 1.38 -7.50 24.46
N LEU A 296 1.31 -8.83 24.31
CA LEU A 296 0.41 -9.79 25.02
C LEU A 296 0.47 -9.79 26.56
N SER A 297 1.16 -8.86 27.21
CA SER A 297 1.18 -8.72 28.66
C SER A 297 -0.08 -8.08 29.24
N THR A 298 -0.95 -7.46 28.42
CA THR A 298 -2.09 -6.65 28.88
C THR A 298 -3.47 -7.21 28.52
N VAL A 299 -3.57 -8.33 27.81
CA VAL A 299 -4.87 -8.89 27.36
C VAL A 299 -5.05 -10.31 27.89
N SER A 300 -6.15 -10.56 28.60
CA SER A 300 -6.53 -11.88 29.10
C SER A 300 -6.76 -12.86 27.95
N PHE A 301 -6.08 -14.01 28.00
CA PHE A 301 -6.16 -15.06 26.98
C PHE A 301 -7.58 -15.66 26.89
N PRO A 302 -8.08 -16.08 25.71
CA PRO A 302 -9.42 -16.67 25.57
C PRO A 302 -9.56 -17.95 26.41
N LYS A 303 -10.71 -18.14 27.07
CA LYS A 303 -11.04 -19.34 27.87
C LYS A 303 -11.65 -20.44 27.00
N ALA A 304 -11.80 -21.66 27.54
CA ALA A 304 -12.28 -22.87 26.83
C ALA A 304 -13.64 -22.75 26.09
N SER A 305 -14.43 -21.70 26.35
CA SER A 305 -15.68 -21.43 25.62
C SER A 305 -15.50 -20.54 24.37
N ASP A 306 -14.29 -20.02 24.13
CA ASP A 306 -14.04 -19.02 23.10
C ASP A 306 -13.74 -19.65 21.74
N ARG A 307 -14.26 -19.02 20.69
CA ARG A 307 -14.04 -19.42 19.29
C ARG A 307 -12.95 -18.57 18.67
N LEU A 308 -11.84 -19.19 18.32
CA LEU A 308 -10.74 -18.59 17.57
C LEU A 308 -11.11 -18.45 16.09
N VAL A 309 -11.20 -17.21 15.60
CA VAL A 309 -11.33 -16.92 14.17
C VAL A 309 -10.01 -16.40 13.63
N ILE A 310 -9.44 -17.13 12.66
CA ILE A 310 -8.19 -16.78 12.00
C ILE A 310 -8.51 -16.22 10.62
N LYS A 311 -8.11 -14.97 10.34
CA LYS A 311 -8.19 -14.39 8.99
C LYS A 311 -6.78 -14.12 8.44
N GLY A 312 -6.34 -14.88 7.43
CA GLY A 312 -5.13 -14.56 6.65
C GLY A 312 -4.30 -15.74 6.14
N LYS A 313 -3.19 -15.40 5.45
CA LYS A 313 -2.19 -16.37 4.98
C LYS A 313 -1.23 -16.73 6.12
N ILE A 314 -1.44 -17.90 6.70
CA ILE A 314 -0.59 -18.51 7.73
C ILE A 314 0.71 -19.00 7.07
N LYS A 315 1.88 -18.72 7.67
CA LYS A 315 3.17 -19.21 7.15
C LYS A 315 3.40 -20.70 7.46
N GLY A 316 2.69 -21.25 8.45
CA GLY A 316 2.61 -22.67 8.79
C GLY A 316 1.35 -23.41 8.29
N LYS A 317 1.27 -24.73 8.54
CA LYS A 317 0.09 -25.54 8.17
C LYS A 317 -1.10 -25.21 9.08
N VAL A 318 -2.21 -24.75 8.49
CA VAL A 318 -3.46 -24.41 9.21
C VAL A 318 -3.97 -25.58 10.07
N SER A 319 -3.81 -26.81 9.59
CA SER A 319 -4.18 -28.03 10.32
C SER A 319 -3.37 -28.24 11.60
N GLU A 320 -2.11 -27.84 11.61
CA GLU A 320 -1.22 -27.97 12.78
C GLU A 320 -1.56 -26.93 13.85
N LEU A 321 -1.86 -25.70 13.43
CA LEU A 321 -2.28 -24.66 14.36
C LEU A 321 -3.67 -24.95 14.94
N LYS A 322 -4.60 -25.46 14.12
CA LYS A 322 -5.91 -25.96 14.60
C LYS A 322 -5.77 -27.10 15.59
N PHE A 323 -4.83 -28.03 15.35
CA PHE A 323 -4.56 -29.13 16.25
C PHE A 323 -4.03 -28.64 17.61
N ARG A 324 -3.03 -27.76 17.62
CA ARG A 324 -2.46 -27.18 18.86
C ARG A 324 -3.48 -26.36 19.65
N VAL A 325 -4.31 -25.59 18.96
CA VAL A 325 -5.39 -24.80 19.58
C VAL A 325 -6.48 -25.72 20.17
N ALA A 326 -6.81 -26.82 19.48
CA ALA A 326 -7.78 -27.81 19.98
C ALA A 326 -7.28 -28.58 21.21
N GLN A 327 -5.97 -28.76 21.40
CA GLN A 327 -5.40 -29.38 22.61
C GLN A 327 -5.56 -28.52 23.87
N HIS A 328 -5.93 -27.25 23.73
CA HIS A 328 -6.19 -26.33 24.85
C HIS A 328 -7.68 -25.95 24.97
N ASP A 329 -8.58 -26.80 24.48
CA ASP A 329 -10.05 -26.62 24.52
C ASP A 329 -10.58 -25.36 23.81
N ILE A 330 -9.84 -24.79 22.84
CA ILE A 330 -10.29 -23.62 22.08
C ILE A 330 -10.93 -24.07 20.76
N GLN A 331 -12.19 -23.67 20.51
CA GLN A 331 -12.91 -24.01 19.27
C GLN A 331 -12.44 -23.11 18.10
N THR A 332 -12.36 -23.61 16.87
CA THR A 332 -11.95 -22.80 15.69
C THR A 332 -13.11 -22.54 14.72
N GLY A 333 -13.36 -21.27 14.35
CA GLY A 333 -14.39 -20.86 13.39
C GLY A 333 -13.82 -20.60 11.98
N VAL A 334 -14.60 -20.85 10.91
CA VAL A 334 -14.12 -20.75 9.50
C VAL A 334 -14.83 -19.65 8.70
N LYS A 335 -14.06 -18.71 8.12
CA LYS A 335 -14.19 -18.13 6.76
C LYS A 335 -13.01 -17.19 6.45
N ILE A 336 -12.25 -17.45 5.37
CA ILE A 336 -11.02 -16.73 4.96
C ILE A 336 -11.09 -16.35 3.47
N ASN A 337 -10.62 -15.15 3.07
CA ASN A 337 -10.44 -14.74 1.67
C ASN A 337 -9.03 -14.15 1.41
N ALA A 338 -8.76 -13.76 0.16
CA ALA A 338 -7.44 -13.79 -0.48
C ALA A 338 -6.39 -12.73 -0.05
N SER A 339 -6.65 -11.86 0.92
CA SER A 339 -5.77 -10.70 1.20
C SER A 339 -5.60 -10.31 2.68
N THR A 340 -5.45 -11.25 3.63
CA THR A 340 -5.38 -10.89 5.07
C THR A 340 -4.08 -11.29 5.80
N THR A 341 -3.66 -10.45 6.76
CA THR A 341 -2.39 -10.48 7.53
C THR A 341 -2.53 -10.62 9.07
N HIS A 342 -3.67 -11.15 9.55
CA HIS A 342 -4.01 -11.64 10.92
C HIS A 342 -4.60 -10.65 11.94
N VAL A 343 -5.76 -11.04 12.50
CA VAL A 343 -6.47 -10.49 13.67
C VAL A 343 -7.10 -11.68 14.42
N LEU A 344 -7.00 -11.72 15.75
CA LEU A 344 -7.60 -12.74 16.61
C LEU A 344 -8.99 -12.25 17.10
N LEU A 345 -10.02 -13.08 17.00
CA LEU A 345 -11.36 -12.78 17.53
C LEU A 345 -11.74 -13.86 18.55
N GLY A 346 -12.27 -13.42 19.69
CA GLY A 346 -12.97 -14.28 20.66
C GLY A 346 -14.39 -14.61 20.22
N SER A 347 -15.13 -15.34 21.07
CA SER A 347 -16.43 -15.97 20.78
C SER A 347 -17.39 -15.16 19.88
N MET A 348 -17.65 -15.68 18.67
CA MET A 348 -18.72 -15.20 17.77
C MET A 348 -19.87 -16.22 17.74
N PRO A 349 -21.11 -15.84 18.13
CA PRO A 349 -22.28 -16.65 17.88
C PRO A 349 -22.62 -16.68 16.38
N GLY A 350 -23.23 -17.77 15.93
CA GLY A 350 -23.59 -18.01 14.53
C GLY A 350 -24.66 -17.06 13.97
N ASP A 351 -25.33 -16.28 14.82
CA ASP A 351 -26.36 -15.34 14.41
C ASP A 351 -26.32 -14.07 15.28
N ILE A 352 -26.50 -12.93 14.59
CA ILE A 352 -26.83 -11.56 15.07
C ILE A 352 -25.63 -10.62 15.33
N TYR A 353 -25.56 -9.58 14.48
CA TYR A 353 -24.69 -8.39 14.54
C TYR A 353 -24.78 -7.65 15.89
N ASP A 354 -25.94 -7.70 16.55
CA ASP A 354 -26.22 -6.98 17.80
C ASP A 354 -25.52 -7.59 19.03
N LYS A 355 -25.15 -8.87 18.99
CA LYS A 355 -24.49 -9.55 20.12
C LYS A 355 -22.98 -9.34 20.14
N VAL A 356 -22.37 -8.83 19.06
CA VAL A 356 -20.92 -8.63 18.94
C VAL A 356 -20.41 -7.48 19.84
N GLN A 357 -21.29 -6.57 20.24
CA GLN A 357 -20.96 -5.39 21.07
C GLN A 357 -20.53 -5.76 22.51
N GLU A 358 -20.88 -6.95 23.01
CA GLU A 358 -20.64 -7.37 24.39
C GLU A 358 -19.30 -8.10 24.62
N TYR A 359 -18.48 -8.31 23.58
CA TYR A 359 -17.29 -9.17 23.65
C TYR A 359 -15.95 -8.42 23.47
N ASN A 360 -14.97 -8.76 24.31
CA ASN A 360 -13.60 -8.25 24.25
C ASN A 360 -12.78 -8.98 23.17
N ILE A 361 -12.22 -8.23 22.23
CA ILE A 361 -11.47 -8.75 21.08
C ILE A 361 -9.99 -8.35 21.18
N ALA A 362 -9.09 -9.34 21.16
CA ALA A 362 -7.63 -9.16 21.25
C ALA A 362 -6.95 -9.20 19.88
N LEU A 363 -6.23 -8.15 19.46
CA LEU A 363 -5.46 -8.17 18.21
C LEU A 363 -4.03 -8.69 18.48
N VAL A 364 -3.67 -9.85 17.96
CA VAL A 364 -2.39 -10.53 18.27
C VAL A 364 -1.75 -11.14 17.01
N THR A 365 -0.42 -11.10 16.90
CA THR A 365 0.32 -11.69 15.76
C THR A 365 0.47 -13.22 15.86
N GLU A 366 0.66 -13.92 14.74
CA GLU A 366 0.95 -15.36 14.68
C GLU A 366 2.13 -15.75 15.57
N GLN A 367 3.21 -14.94 15.58
CA GLN A 367 4.41 -15.19 16.39
C GLN A 367 4.14 -15.02 17.89
N SER A 368 3.36 -14.01 18.27
CA SER A 368 2.97 -13.77 19.65
C SER A 368 2.07 -14.88 20.18
N LEU A 369 1.12 -15.38 19.36
CA LEU A 369 0.26 -16.52 19.69
C LEU A 369 1.07 -17.81 19.86
N VAL A 370 1.94 -18.12 18.90
CA VAL A 370 2.81 -19.31 18.97
C VAL A 370 3.76 -19.22 20.17
N LYS A 371 4.32 -18.04 20.44
CA LYS A 371 5.18 -17.83 21.63
C LYS A 371 4.43 -18.08 22.93
N HIS A 372 3.16 -17.68 23.03
CA HIS A 372 2.35 -17.91 24.23
C HIS A 372 1.91 -19.38 24.37
N LEU A 373 1.48 -20.03 23.29
CA LEU A 373 1.18 -21.47 23.30
C LEU A 373 2.42 -22.29 23.71
N ASN A 374 3.60 -21.91 23.20
CA ASN A 374 4.88 -22.51 23.58
C ASN A 374 5.36 -22.14 25.00
N GLN A 375 4.73 -21.18 25.69
CA GLN A 375 5.00 -20.89 27.11
C GLN A 375 4.17 -21.78 28.03
N LEU A 376 3.05 -22.34 27.54
CA LEU A 376 2.14 -23.20 28.31
C LEU A 376 2.60 -24.67 28.34
N GLU A 377 3.27 -25.16 27.30
CA GLU A 377 4.05 -26.40 27.35
C GLU A 377 5.48 -26.05 27.75
N GLN A 378 6.05 -26.63 28.81
CA GLN A 378 7.47 -26.46 29.15
C GLN A 378 8.26 -27.64 28.57
N PRO A 379 9.02 -27.49 27.49
CA PRO A 379 9.91 -28.54 26.97
C PRO A 379 11.07 -28.78 27.94
N TYR A 380 11.44 -30.04 28.18
CA TYR A 380 12.42 -30.40 29.22
C TYR A 380 13.80 -29.72 29.06
N LEU A 381 14.23 -29.39 27.83
CA LEU A 381 15.50 -28.66 27.59
C LEU A 381 15.41 -27.15 27.86
N LEU A 382 14.20 -26.58 27.91
CA LEU A 382 13.99 -25.16 28.24
C LEU A 382 13.71 -24.95 29.74
N ALA A 383 13.31 -26.00 30.45
CA ALA A 383 13.07 -26.01 31.89
C ALA A 383 14.34 -26.35 32.72
N SER A 384 15.32 -27.03 32.13
CA SER A 384 16.54 -27.45 32.83
C SER A 384 17.45 -26.26 33.14
N LYS A 385 17.82 -26.07 34.41
CA LYS A 385 18.88 -25.13 34.84
C LYS A 385 20.29 -25.75 34.73
N GLU A 386 20.40 -27.00 34.29
CA GLU A 386 21.65 -27.75 34.24
C GLU A 386 22.40 -27.46 32.93
N THR A 387 23.62 -26.95 33.06
CA THR A 387 24.51 -26.62 31.93
C THR A 387 25.06 -27.85 31.20
N THR A 388 24.96 -29.02 31.81
CA THR A 388 25.50 -30.30 31.33
C THR A 388 24.73 -30.87 30.13
N ASP A 389 23.40 -30.82 30.11
CA ASP A 389 22.60 -31.36 29.00
C ASP A 389 22.76 -30.56 27.72
N LEU A 390 22.85 -29.23 27.83
CA LEU A 390 23.11 -28.34 26.71
C LEU A 390 24.50 -28.61 26.10
N GLU A 391 25.51 -28.82 26.94
CA GLU A 391 26.87 -29.10 26.49
C GLU A 391 27.00 -30.49 25.85
N ASN A 392 26.30 -31.50 26.39
CA ASN A 392 26.22 -32.83 25.78
C ASN A 392 25.60 -32.78 24.37
N ILE A 393 24.49 -32.03 24.20
CA ILE A 393 23.87 -31.81 22.89
C ILE A 393 24.82 -31.06 21.95
N ARG A 394 25.53 -30.05 22.46
CA ARG A 394 26.52 -29.28 21.71
C ARG A 394 27.66 -30.19 21.22
N GLN A 395 28.20 -31.07 22.07
CA GLN A 395 29.23 -32.03 21.68
C GLN A 395 28.75 -32.98 20.56
N LEU A 396 27.52 -33.47 20.66
CA LEU A 396 26.92 -34.32 19.62
C LEU A 396 26.72 -33.56 18.29
N LEU A 397 26.30 -32.29 18.35
CA LEU A 397 26.18 -31.42 17.18
C LEU A 397 27.53 -31.13 16.50
N HIS A 398 28.62 -31.10 17.26
CA HIS A 398 29.98 -30.91 16.75
C HIS A 398 30.69 -32.18 16.33
N SER A 399 30.09 -33.35 16.53
CA SER A 399 30.71 -34.62 16.14
C SER A 399 30.96 -34.67 14.63
N ASP A 400 32.08 -35.25 14.21
CA ASP A 400 32.39 -35.47 12.79
C ASP A 400 31.56 -36.62 12.18
N GLN A 401 30.85 -37.39 13.02
CA GLN A 401 29.96 -38.47 12.62
C GLN A 401 28.53 -37.95 12.39
N PRO A 402 27.95 -38.06 11.17
CA PRO A 402 26.61 -37.57 10.86
C PRO A 402 25.48 -38.17 11.71
N GLU A 403 25.66 -39.39 12.21
CA GLU A 403 24.71 -40.11 13.05
C GLU A 403 24.52 -39.40 14.39
N ASN A 404 25.61 -38.93 15.00
CA ASN A 404 25.59 -38.20 16.26
C ASN A 404 24.92 -36.83 16.13
N THR A 405 25.17 -36.14 15.00
CA THR A 405 24.46 -34.88 14.70
C THR A 405 22.97 -35.12 14.50
N LEU A 406 22.56 -36.20 13.82
CA LEU A 406 21.15 -36.53 13.64
C LEU A 406 20.46 -36.88 14.96
N LEU A 407 21.13 -37.64 15.83
CA LEU A 407 20.64 -37.95 17.17
C LEU A 407 20.40 -36.67 17.99
N ALA A 408 21.35 -35.74 17.98
CA ALA A 408 21.18 -34.44 18.65
C ALA A 408 19.99 -33.64 18.11
N LEU A 409 19.77 -33.68 16.79
CA LEU A 409 18.64 -33.00 16.16
C LEU A 409 17.29 -33.65 16.52
N GLU A 410 17.24 -34.97 16.68
CA GLU A 410 16.04 -35.67 17.15
C GLU A 410 15.72 -35.32 18.61
N LEU A 411 16.73 -35.26 19.47
CA LEU A 411 16.60 -34.82 20.87
C LEU A 411 16.10 -33.36 20.96
N LEU A 412 16.62 -32.45 20.13
CA LEU A 412 16.15 -31.06 20.06
C LEU A 412 14.72 -30.94 19.54
N LYS A 413 14.29 -31.85 18.65
CA LYS A 413 12.93 -31.86 18.12
C LYS A 413 11.90 -32.24 19.19
N SER A 414 12.23 -33.19 20.07
CA SER A 414 11.38 -33.62 21.19
C SER A 414 11.49 -32.74 22.43
N GLY A 415 12.66 -32.13 22.68
CA GLY A 415 12.95 -31.40 23.92
C GLY A 415 12.92 -29.89 23.86
N GLY A 416 12.73 -29.31 22.67
CA GLY A 416 12.79 -27.86 22.44
C GLY A 416 14.18 -27.38 22.04
N VAL A 417 14.26 -26.18 21.46
CA VAL A 417 15.51 -25.60 20.94
C VAL A 417 15.92 -24.40 21.80
N PRO A 418 16.95 -24.55 22.66
CA PRO A 418 17.52 -23.43 23.40
C PRO A 418 18.07 -22.37 22.44
N SER A 419 17.87 -21.09 22.77
CA SER A 419 18.34 -19.96 21.94
C SER A 419 19.86 -19.95 21.77
N GLN A 420 20.58 -20.53 22.73
CA GLN A 420 22.03 -20.67 22.76
C GLN A 420 22.57 -21.56 21.64
N LEU A 421 21.78 -22.50 21.10
CA LEU A 421 22.20 -23.44 20.05
C LEU A 421 21.84 -22.99 18.64
N LEU A 422 21.17 -21.84 18.49
CA LEU A 422 20.69 -21.38 17.18
C LEU A 422 21.87 -21.11 16.23
N THR A 423 22.92 -20.45 16.72
CA THR A 423 24.11 -20.13 15.92
C THR A 423 24.80 -21.40 15.41
N GLU A 424 24.91 -22.44 16.24
CA GLU A 424 25.42 -23.78 15.89
C GLU A 424 24.59 -24.40 14.78
N LEU A 425 23.28 -24.45 14.94
CA LEU A 425 22.37 -25.05 13.95
C LEU A 425 22.48 -24.33 12.60
N PHE A 426 22.62 -23.00 12.61
CA PHE A 426 22.85 -22.23 11.39
C PHE A 426 24.15 -22.62 10.68
N LEU A 427 25.26 -22.70 11.41
CA LEU A 427 26.57 -23.04 10.85
C LEU A 427 26.60 -24.48 10.33
N ILE A 428 26.06 -25.44 11.10
CA ILE A 428 25.96 -26.84 10.68
C ILE A 428 25.13 -26.96 9.40
N HIS A 429 23.99 -26.28 9.32
CA HIS A 429 23.17 -26.28 8.11
C HIS A 429 23.92 -25.74 6.88
N LYS A 430 24.70 -24.66 7.03
CA LYS A 430 25.42 -24.05 5.91
C LYS A 430 26.66 -24.84 5.48
N LEU A 431 27.34 -25.51 6.39
CA LEU A 431 28.61 -26.17 6.12
C LEU A 431 28.49 -27.67 5.84
N THR A 432 27.46 -28.35 6.34
CA THR A 432 27.29 -29.78 6.11
C THR A 432 27.06 -30.11 4.63
N ARG A 433 27.55 -31.28 4.20
CA ARG A 433 27.24 -31.85 2.89
C ARG A 433 26.04 -32.82 2.94
N VAL A 434 25.62 -33.22 4.13
CA VAL A 434 24.54 -34.21 4.34
C VAL A 434 23.16 -33.55 4.23
N GLN A 435 22.40 -33.93 3.20
CA GLN A 435 21.09 -33.33 2.92
C GLN A 435 20.03 -33.63 3.99
N LYS A 436 20.11 -34.80 4.63
CA LYS A 436 19.20 -35.18 5.73
C LYS A 436 19.32 -34.20 6.90
N ILE A 437 20.54 -33.89 7.32
CA ILE A 437 20.83 -32.91 8.38
C ILE A 437 20.29 -31.52 8.02
N LYS A 438 20.51 -31.06 6.77
CA LYS A 438 19.97 -29.76 6.31
C LYS A 438 18.46 -29.67 6.42
N ARG A 439 17.74 -30.72 6.01
CA ARG A 439 16.27 -30.78 6.06
C ARG A 439 15.76 -30.77 7.49
N VAL A 440 16.36 -31.55 8.38
CA VAL A 440 15.95 -31.63 9.79
C VAL A 440 16.19 -30.31 10.51
N ILE A 441 17.36 -29.69 10.34
CA ILE A 441 17.64 -28.36 10.91
C ILE A 441 16.65 -27.31 10.39
N TYR A 442 16.34 -27.34 9.09
CA TYR A 442 15.38 -26.42 8.51
C TYR A 442 13.97 -26.55 9.12
N GLN A 443 13.53 -27.77 9.42
CA GLN A 443 12.25 -28.03 10.09
C GLN A 443 12.26 -27.50 11.53
N ILE A 444 13.33 -27.79 12.28
CA ILE A 444 13.48 -27.39 13.68
C ILE A 444 13.56 -25.86 13.81
N VAL A 445 14.44 -25.21 13.05
CA VAL A 445 14.62 -23.75 13.06
C VAL A 445 13.35 -23.04 12.57
N GLY A 446 12.64 -23.60 11.59
CA GLY A 446 11.37 -23.04 11.10
C GLY A 446 10.25 -23.06 12.14
N GLN A 447 10.30 -23.96 13.11
CA GLN A 447 9.31 -24.10 14.17
C GLN A 447 9.62 -23.23 15.39
N TYR A 448 10.91 -23.00 15.70
CA TYR A 448 11.33 -22.41 16.98
C TYR A 448 12.11 -21.09 16.87
N ALA A 449 12.63 -20.70 15.70
CA ALA A 449 13.48 -19.51 15.56
C ALA A 449 12.74 -18.29 14.99
N PRO A 450 13.21 -17.05 15.28
CA PRO A 450 12.65 -15.82 14.70
C PRO A 450 12.63 -15.83 13.16
N LEU A 451 11.65 -15.13 12.56
CA LEU A 451 11.51 -15.04 11.09
C LEU A 451 12.77 -14.49 10.40
N SER A 452 13.47 -13.58 11.07
CA SER A 452 14.73 -12.99 10.59
C SER A 452 15.84 -14.06 10.47
N PHE A 453 15.90 -14.98 11.43
CA PHE A 453 16.78 -16.14 11.45
C PHE A 453 16.45 -17.15 10.35
N ALA A 454 15.17 -17.48 10.16
CA ALA A 454 14.72 -18.35 9.08
C ALA A 454 15.03 -17.76 7.68
N THR A 455 15.01 -16.43 7.56
CA THR A 455 15.38 -15.72 6.32
C THR A 455 16.88 -15.85 6.03
N ALA A 456 17.74 -15.72 7.06
CA ALA A 456 19.17 -15.99 6.94
C ALA A 456 19.45 -17.45 6.50
N LEU A 457 18.72 -18.42 7.05
CA LEU A 457 18.88 -19.83 6.71
C LEU A 457 18.54 -20.13 5.23
N LYS A 458 17.52 -19.47 4.66
CA LYS A 458 17.07 -19.63 3.26
C LYS A 458 17.99 -19.01 2.21
N SER A 459 18.83 -18.05 2.61
CA SER A 459 19.75 -17.38 1.69
C SER A 459 20.74 -18.37 1.05
N ARG A 460 21.00 -18.17 -0.24
CA ARG A 460 21.93 -19.00 -1.03
C ARG A 460 23.40 -18.55 -0.92
N LYS A 461 23.72 -17.53 -0.12
CA LYS A 461 25.09 -17.03 0.01
C LYS A 461 25.97 -18.08 0.73
N PRO A 462 27.03 -18.61 0.10
CA PRO A 462 27.90 -19.61 0.69
C PRO A 462 28.81 -19.02 1.78
N ILE A 463 29.19 -19.85 2.76
CA ILE A 463 30.20 -19.51 3.80
C ILE A 463 31.26 -20.62 3.98
N GLY A 464 31.21 -21.68 3.17
CA GLY A 464 32.13 -22.82 3.24
C GLY A 464 33.53 -22.52 2.67
N PRO A 465 34.41 -23.53 2.59
CA PRO A 465 35.81 -23.36 2.17
C PRO A 465 35.98 -22.99 0.68
N ALA A 466 34.97 -23.22 -0.16
CA ALA A 466 35.06 -23.04 -1.62
C ALA A 466 35.01 -21.58 -2.12
N ILE A 467 35.11 -20.59 -1.23
CA ILE A 467 35.03 -19.15 -1.56
C ILE A 467 36.17 -18.38 -0.88
N SER A 468 36.49 -17.18 -1.38
CA SER A 468 37.53 -16.34 -0.76
C SER A 468 37.11 -15.85 0.63
N GLU A 469 38.11 -15.59 1.48
CA GLU A 469 37.91 -15.02 2.83
C GLU A 469 37.13 -13.69 2.80
N THR A 470 37.38 -12.84 1.81
CA THR A 470 36.68 -11.56 1.63
C THR A 470 35.20 -11.77 1.38
N VAL A 471 34.84 -12.68 0.46
CA VAL A 471 33.45 -13.02 0.15
C VAL A 471 32.77 -13.70 1.35
N ARG A 472 33.50 -14.58 2.05
CA ARG A 472 33.02 -15.24 3.28
C ARG A 472 32.71 -14.22 4.38
N SER A 473 33.64 -13.31 4.67
CA SER A 473 33.48 -12.27 5.68
C SER A 473 32.27 -11.36 5.38
N ASN A 474 32.13 -10.92 4.12
CA ASN A 474 30.98 -10.12 3.68
C ASN A 474 29.65 -10.87 3.81
N ASN A 475 29.63 -12.17 3.48
CA ASN A 475 28.44 -13.01 3.63
C ASN A 475 28.07 -13.21 5.10
N LEU A 476 29.05 -13.44 5.98
CA LEU A 476 28.83 -13.57 7.42
C LEU A 476 28.33 -12.28 8.05
N GLU A 477 28.87 -11.12 7.65
CA GLU A 477 28.41 -9.82 8.13
C GLU A 477 26.97 -9.54 7.69
N TYR A 478 26.61 -9.90 6.45
CA TYR A 478 25.23 -9.88 5.99
C TYR A 478 24.31 -10.76 6.85
N TYR A 479 24.78 -11.95 7.24
CA TYR A 479 24.01 -12.85 8.08
C TYR A 479 23.84 -12.36 9.51
N CYS A 480 24.89 -11.81 10.13
CA CYS A 480 24.83 -11.26 11.49
C CYS A 480 23.92 -10.02 11.59
N LYS A 481 23.71 -9.30 10.49
CA LYS A 481 22.75 -8.18 10.41
C LYS A 481 21.30 -8.64 10.36
N ILE A 482 21.02 -9.80 9.75
CA ILE A 482 19.67 -10.30 9.50
C ILE A 482 19.20 -11.26 10.59
N GLY A 483 20.03 -12.22 10.98
CA GLY A 483 19.82 -13.02 12.18
C GLY A 483 20.78 -12.54 13.24
N ALA A 484 20.31 -12.25 14.45
CA ALA A 484 21.16 -11.92 15.59
C ALA A 484 22.02 -13.16 15.97
N LEU A 485 23.01 -13.44 15.14
CA LEU A 485 23.96 -14.54 15.30
C LEU A 485 25.10 -14.07 16.19
N ASP A 486 25.60 -14.98 17.01
CA ASP A 486 26.74 -14.70 17.87
C ASP A 486 28.01 -14.61 17.02
N LYS A 487 28.50 -13.37 16.83
CA LYS A 487 29.72 -13.06 16.07
C LYS A 487 30.95 -13.77 16.65
N LYS A 488 31.06 -13.82 17.98
CA LYS A 488 32.15 -14.47 18.69
C LYS A 488 32.14 -15.97 18.40
N TYR A 489 30.97 -16.59 18.56
CA TYR A 489 30.81 -18.02 18.31
C TYR A 489 31.10 -18.42 16.85
N ILE A 490 30.61 -17.64 15.88
CA ILE A 490 30.88 -17.88 14.45
C ILE A 490 32.39 -17.92 14.16
N ALA A 491 33.13 -16.95 14.70
CA ALA A 491 34.58 -16.90 14.52
C ALA A 491 35.25 -18.15 15.11
N PHE A 492 34.89 -18.54 16.34
CA PHE A 492 35.41 -19.76 16.96
C PHE A 492 35.09 -21.02 16.15
N TYR A 493 33.84 -21.17 15.70
CA TYR A 493 33.39 -22.38 15.01
C TYR A 493 34.08 -22.56 13.65
N LEU A 494 34.14 -21.51 12.82
CA LEU A 494 34.70 -21.63 11.46
C LEU A 494 36.19 -21.91 11.48
N LEU A 495 36.91 -21.31 12.43
CA LEU A 495 38.34 -21.52 12.59
C LEU A 495 38.62 -22.91 13.18
N ASN A 496 37.87 -23.34 14.21
CA ASN A 496 38.05 -24.66 14.80
C ASN A 496 37.70 -25.81 13.85
N LYS A 497 36.66 -25.69 13.03
CA LYS A 497 36.21 -26.76 12.12
C LYS A 497 36.86 -26.73 10.75
N GLY A 498 37.52 -25.64 10.37
CA GLY A 498 37.91 -25.45 8.98
C GLY A 498 39.12 -24.57 8.69
N GLY A 499 39.69 -23.88 9.69
CA GLY A 499 40.85 -23.00 9.48
C GLY A 499 40.55 -21.79 8.59
N TYR A 500 39.31 -21.33 8.54
CA TYR A 500 38.88 -20.14 7.78
C TYR A 500 38.02 -19.22 8.64
N GLY A 501 37.90 -17.96 8.25
CA GLY A 501 37.19 -16.90 8.98
C GLY A 501 38.11 -15.86 9.62
N HIS A 502 39.39 -15.83 9.26
CA HIS A 502 40.39 -14.90 9.80
C HIS A 502 39.98 -13.44 9.60
N LEU A 503 39.49 -13.06 8.41
CA LEU A 503 39.03 -11.69 8.16
C LEU A 503 37.83 -11.33 9.03
N PHE A 504 36.88 -12.25 9.18
CA PHE A 504 35.70 -11.99 9.99
C PHE A 504 36.09 -11.80 11.46
N ALA A 505 36.98 -12.65 12.00
CA ALA A 505 37.49 -12.55 13.37
C ALA A 505 38.26 -11.23 13.63
N LEU A 506 39.14 -10.84 12.69
CA LEU A 506 39.98 -9.65 12.84
C LEU A 506 39.19 -8.34 12.86
N PHE A 507 38.10 -8.26 12.11
CA PHE A 507 37.32 -7.02 11.98
C PHE A 507 36.08 -6.95 12.86
N ASN A 508 35.59 -8.07 13.42
CA ASN A 508 34.33 -8.10 14.17
C ASN A 508 34.45 -8.43 15.65
N LEU A 509 35.58 -8.96 16.12
CA LEU A 509 35.80 -9.25 17.54
C LEU A 509 36.35 -8.02 18.27
N THR A 510 36.25 -8.00 19.60
CA THR A 510 36.92 -6.98 20.42
C THR A 510 38.43 -7.23 20.49
N THR A 511 39.23 -6.21 20.78
CA THR A 511 40.70 -6.33 20.90
C THR A 511 41.10 -7.41 21.92
N THR A 512 40.42 -7.48 23.07
CA THR A 512 40.65 -8.50 24.10
C THR A 512 40.28 -9.91 23.63
N ASP A 513 39.14 -10.05 22.93
CA ASP A 513 38.72 -11.35 22.38
C ASP A 513 39.68 -11.80 21.27
N LYS A 514 40.15 -10.90 20.39
CA LYS A 514 41.16 -11.20 19.36
C LYS A 514 42.46 -11.69 20.00
N ALA A 515 43.00 -10.96 20.97
CA ALA A 515 44.24 -11.33 21.64
C ALA A 515 44.13 -12.70 22.30
N THR A 516 43.08 -12.92 23.11
CA THR A 516 42.83 -14.21 23.77
C THR A 516 42.64 -15.34 22.74
N TYR A 517 41.95 -15.06 21.64
CA TYR A 517 41.66 -15.99 20.56
C TYR A 517 42.94 -16.42 19.80
N PHE A 518 43.81 -15.48 19.46
CA PHE A 518 45.07 -15.76 18.78
C PHE A 518 46.12 -16.35 19.74
N GLU A 519 46.20 -15.91 20.99
CA GLU A 519 47.12 -16.46 22.01
C GLU A 519 46.89 -17.96 22.26
N GLN A 520 45.64 -18.44 22.23
CA GLN A 520 45.32 -19.85 22.47
C GLN A 520 45.61 -20.79 21.29
N ARG A 521 45.86 -20.25 20.08
CA ARG A 521 45.89 -21.04 18.83
C ARG A 521 46.97 -20.65 17.82
N LEU A 522 47.79 -19.63 18.12
CA LEU A 522 49.05 -19.38 17.42
C LEU A 522 50.02 -20.52 17.74
N GLU A 523 50.01 -21.59 16.94
CA GLU A 523 51.12 -22.53 16.94
C GLU A 523 52.41 -21.74 16.63
N GLU A 524 53.35 -21.73 17.60
CA GLU A 524 54.69 -21.13 17.51
C GLU A 524 54.76 -19.58 17.30
N GLY A 525 53.62 -18.88 17.40
CA GLY A 525 53.55 -17.43 17.18
C GLY A 525 53.38 -17.01 15.72
N HIS A 526 52.83 -17.88 14.85
CA HIS A 526 52.68 -17.62 13.41
C HIS A 526 51.25 -17.21 12.99
N LEU A 527 51.08 -16.01 12.46
CA LEU A 527 49.84 -15.54 11.84
C LEU A 527 50.02 -15.35 10.33
N SER A 528 49.28 -16.10 9.52
CA SER A 528 49.21 -15.84 8.08
C SER A 528 47.94 -15.07 7.70
N LEU A 529 48.14 -13.87 7.17
CA LEU A 529 47.15 -13.00 6.54
C LEU A 529 47.36 -12.95 5.02
N SER A 530 48.00 -13.97 4.43
CA SER A 530 48.33 -13.97 3.02
C SER A 530 47.10 -14.17 2.12
N SER A 531 47.09 -13.51 0.95
CA SER A 531 46.06 -13.67 -0.08
C SER A 531 44.64 -13.32 0.38
N LEU A 532 44.52 -12.36 1.29
CA LEU A 532 43.24 -11.91 1.88
C LEU A 532 42.68 -10.62 1.24
N GLU A 533 43.34 -10.10 0.20
CA GLU A 533 42.99 -8.84 -0.47
C GLU A 533 42.98 -7.61 0.46
N LEU A 534 43.75 -7.63 1.54
CA LEU A 534 43.80 -6.54 2.52
C LEU A 534 44.39 -5.27 1.90
N SER A 535 43.77 -4.12 2.17
CA SER A 535 44.32 -2.79 1.86
C SER A 535 44.91 -2.09 3.09
N HIS A 536 44.52 -2.51 4.29
CA HIS A 536 44.99 -2.00 5.58
C HIS A 536 45.06 -3.15 6.59
N LEU A 537 46.02 -3.10 7.53
CA LEU A 537 46.07 -4.02 8.66
C LEU A 537 45.23 -3.45 9.82
N PRO A 538 44.66 -4.30 10.69
CA PRO A 538 43.92 -3.82 11.85
C PRO A 538 44.87 -3.14 12.85
N ASP A 539 44.44 -2.00 13.41
CA ASP A 539 45.23 -1.24 14.41
C ASP A 539 45.53 -2.05 15.67
N ASP A 540 44.66 -3.01 15.99
CA ASP A 540 44.81 -3.91 17.13
C ASP A 540 45.90 -4.98 16.97
N LEU A 541 46.54 -5.11 15.80
CA LEU A 541 47.51 -6.18 15.52
C LEU A 541 48.69 -6.16 16.50
N GLY A 542 49.10 -4.97 16.92
CA GLY A 542 50.18 -4.78 17.89
C GLY A 542 49.84 -5.23 19.32
N ALA A 543 48.57 -5.49 19.63
CA ALA A 543 48.11 -5.96 20.93
C ALA A 543 48.16 -7.49 21.08
N ILE A 544 48.47 -8.23 20.02
CA ILE A 544 48.58 -9.70 20.05
C ILE A 544 49.93 -10.09 20.68
N LYS A 545 49.90 -10.69 21.88
CA LYS A 545 51.10 -11.21 22.54
C LYS A 545 51.53 -12.53 21.91
N GLY A 546 52.84 -12.77 21.83
CA GLY A 546 53.42 -13.98 21.25
C GLY A 546 53.48 -14.01 19.72
N LEU A 547 53.10 -12.92 19.03
CA LEU A 547 53.16 -12.84 17.57
C LEU A 547 54.62 -12.65 17.10
N THR A 548 55.28 -13.75 16.76
CA THR A 548 56.69 -13.76 16.32
C THR A 548 56.82 -13.83 14.79
N HIS A 549 55.84 -14.40 14.09
CA HIS A 549 55.84 -14.53 12.64
C HIS A 549 54.53 -14.00 12.05
N LEU A 550 54.64 -13.11 11.06
CA LEU A 550 53.49 -12.55 10.36
C LEU A 550 53.67 -12.65 8.85
N ASP A 551 52.71 -13.23 8.16
CA ASP A 551 52.68 -13.28 6.70
C ASP A 551 51.58 -12.38 6.15
N ILE A 552 51.95 -11.34 5.40
CA ILE A 552 51.01 -10.40 4.77
C ILE A 552 51.08 -10.46 3.25
N SER A 553 51.63 -11.54 2.69
CA SER A 553 51.89 -11.69 1.26
C SER A 553 50.63 -11.67 0.41
N TYR A 554 50.73 -11.22 -0.84
CA TYR A 554 49.68 -11.25 -1.88
C TYR A 554 48.40 -10.50 -1.48
N ASN A 555 48.56 -9.35 -0.83
CA ASN A 555 47.49 -8.43 -0.48
C ASN A 555 47.56 -7.14 -1.34
N LYS A 556 46.62 -6.21 -1.13
CA LYS A 556 46.41 -4.98 -1.95
C LYS A 556 46.92 -3.71 -1.25
N PHE A 557 47.99 -3.82 -0.47
CA PHE A 557 48.60 -2.66 0.20
C PHE A 557 49.21 -1.70 -0.84
N THR A 558 48.98 -0.41 -0.66
CA THR A 558 49.58 0.66 -1.49
C THR A 558 50.77 1.34 -0.80
N THR A 559 50.85 1.21 0.53
CA THR A 559 51.95 1.67 1.39
C THR A 559 52.30 0.58 2.40
N VAL A 560 53.46 0.70 3.06
CA VAL A 560 53.80 -0.14 4.20
C VAL A 560 52.79 0.12 5.32
N PRO A 561 52.07 -0.90 5.84
CA PRO A 561 51.10 -0.70 6.91
C PRO A 561 51.77 -0.20 8.20
N SER A 562 51.34 0.95 8.72
CA SER A 562 51.90 1.56 9.94
C SER A 562 51.63 0.72 11.20
N GLN A 563 50.67 -0.19 11.14
CA GLN A 563 50.33 -1.12 12.23
C GLN A 563 51.46 -2.14 12.49
N LEU A 564 52.35 -2.39 11.52
CA LEU A 564 53.51 -3.27 11.71
C LEU A 564 54.46 -2.74 12.78
N PHE A 565 54.58 -1.41 12.93
CA PHE A 565 55.45 -0.78 13.94
C PHE A 565 54.92 -0.95 15.37
N GLN A 566 53.67 -1.39 15.53
CA GLN A 566 53.05 -1.62 16.83
C GLN A 566 53.27 -3.06 17.34
N CYS A 567 53.74 -3.97 16.48
CA CYS A 567 53.96 -5.38 16.81
C CYS A 567 55.31 -5.57 17.53
N LYS A 568 55.31 -5.46 18.86
CA LYS A 568 56.54 -5.42 19.68
C LYS A 568 57.35 -6.73 19.70
N GLU A 569 56.72 -7.87 19.43
CA GLU A 569 57.35 -9.20 19.51
C GLU A 569 57.63 -9.83 18.14
N LEU A 570 57.37 -9.09 17.05
CA LEU A 570 57.46 -9.59 15.69
C LEU A 570 58.92 -9.78 15.26
N LYS A 571 59.31 -11.02 14.98
CA LYS A 571 60.67 -11.42 14.56
C LYS A 571 60.77 -11.69 13.07
N ASN A 572 59.73 -12.24 12.46
CA ASN A 572 59.75 -12.73 11.09
C ASN A 572 58.56 -12.20 10.30
N LEU A 573 58.82 -11.50 9.20
CA LEU A 573 57.79 -10.87 8.38
C LEU A 573 57.87 -11.36 6.94
N TYR A 574 56.81 -12.00 6.46
CA TYR A 574 56.71 -12.49 5.08
C TYR A 574 55.91 -11.49 4.22
N ILE A 575 56.56 -10.99 3.17
CA ILE A 575 56.03 -9.97 2.27
C ILE A 575 56.32 -10.37 0.82
N ARG A 576 55.43 -11.16 0.22
CA ARG A 576 55.52 -11.55 -1.19
C ARG A 576 54.39 -10.95 -2.02
N GLY A 577 54.61 -10.67 -3.31
CA GLY A 577 53.54 -10.30 -4.25
C GLY A 577 52.77 -9.01 -3.96
N LEU A 578 53.39 -8.01 -3.31
CA LEU A 578 52.80 -6.69 -3.07
C LEU A 578 53.08 -5.73 -4.25
N HIS A 579 52.46 -5.99 -5.40
CA HIS A 579 52.75 -5.33 -6.68
C HIS A 579 52.40 -3.81 -6.75
N GLU A 580 51.58 -3.33 -5.81
CA GLU A 580 51.01 -1.97 -5.81
C GLU A 580 51.67 -1.03 -4.79
N VAL A 581 52.56 -1.52 -3.93
CA VAL A 581 53.24 -0.69 -2.91
C VAL A 581 54.22 0.25 -3.61
N HIS A 582 53.86 1.53 -3.68
CA HIS A 582 54.67 2.57 -4.29
C HIS A 582 55.39 3.35 -3.19
N LYS A 583 56.72 3.37 -3.27
CA LYS A 583 57.70 4.05 -2.41
C LYS A 583 58.27 3.18 -1.27
N ASN A 584 59.60 3.10 -1.33
CA ASN A 584 60.62 2.80 -0.35
C ASN A 584 60.39 1.67 0.70
N PRO A 585 61.08 0.51 0.60
CA PRO A 585 61.08 -0.52 1.65
C PRO A 585 61.84 -0.10 2.93
N GLU A 586 62.47 1.08 2.96
CA GLU A 586 63.26 1.57 4.09
C GLU A 586 62.48 1.64 5.42
N ASP A 587 61.18 1.92 5.35
CA ASP A 587 60.31 1.97 6.52
C ASP A 587 60.16 0.60 7.20
N LEU A 588 60.20 -0.50 6.43
CA LEU A 588 60.13 -1.86 6.99
C LEU A 588 61.37 -2.19 7.83
N TRP A 589 62.51 -1.58 7.51
CA TRP A 589 63.76 -1.79 8.26
C TRP A 589 63.72 -1.15 9.65
N ASN A 590 62.76 -0.26 9.90
CA ASN A 590 62.60 0.44 11.18
C ASN A 590 61.59 -0.24 12.14
N ILE A 591 60.99 -1.37 11.75
CA ILE A 591 60.08 -2.12 12.63
C ILE A 591 60.86 -2.69 13.84
N PRO A 592 60.43 -2.44 15.10
CA PRO A 592 61.15 -2.91 16.29
C PRO A 592 61.27 -4.44 16.34
N ASN A 593 62.41 -4.98 16.79
CA ASN A 593 62.66 -6.41 17.07
C ASN A 593 62.56 -7.40 15.88
N LEU A 594 62.37 -6.90 14.67
CA LEU A 594 62.29 -7.70 13.45
C LEU A 594 63.68 -8.26 13.06
N GLU A 595 63.82 -9.59 13.05
CA GLU A 595 65.08 -10.32 12.77
C GLU A 595 65.20 -10.70 11.30
N ASN A 596 64.13 -11.26 10.70
CA ASN A 596 64.11 -11.69 9.31
C ASN A 596 62.93 -11.13 8.52
N ILE A 597 63.20 -10.73 7.27
CA ILE A 597 62.18 -10.25 6.34
C ILE A 597 62.25 -11.08 5.07
N TYR A 598 61.18 -11.82 4.81
CA TYR A 598 61.08 -12.73 3.68
C TYR A 598 60.36 -12.04 2.52
N VAL A 599 61.11 -11.60 1.51
CA VAL A 599 60.58 -10.87 0.36
C VAL A 599 60.55 -11.73 -0.91
N GLY A 600 59.63 -11.44 -1.83
CA GLY A 600 59.63 -12.09 -3.15
C GLY A 600 58.51 -11.61 -4.06
N TYR A 601 58.72 -11.61 -5.38
CA TYR A 601 57.69 -11.21 -6.37
C TYR A 601 57.16 -9.77 -6.19
N ASN A 602 57.97 -8.83 -5.67
CA ASN A 602 57.61 -7.43 -5.43
C ASN A 602 58.22 -6.51 -6.51
N ASN A 603 57.68 -6.55 -7.73
CA ASN A 603 58.27 -5.98 -8.96
C ASN A 603 58.62 -4.46 -8.94
N LYS A 604 58.19 -3.71 -7.93
CA LYS A 604 58.41 -2.26 -7.80
C LYS A 604 59.43 -1.87 -6.71
N TRP A 605 59.99 -2.83 -5.98
CA TRP A 605 61.05 -2.57 -5.00
C TRP A 605 62.42 -2.73 -5.69
N ALA A 606 63.02 -1.61 -6.10
CA ALA A 606 64.34 -1.62 -6.72
C ALA A 606 65.44 -1.79 -5.66
N GLY A 607 66.35 -2.76 -5.84
CA GLY A 607 67.58 -2.85 -5.06
C GLY A 607 67.94 -4.22 -4.45
N ALA A 608 67.10 -5.24 -4.57
CA ALA A 608 67.49 -6.58 -4.13
C ALA A 608 68.44 -7.21 -5.16
N ASN A 609 69.74 -7.14 -4.91
CA ASN A 609 70.72 -7.95 -5.63
C ASN A 609 70.32 -9.43 -5.55
N ASN A 610 70.56 -10.19 -6.62
CA ASN A 610 70.39 -11.64 -6.77
C ASN A 610 71.24 -12.48 -5.78
N LYS A 611 71.14 -12.20 -4.48
CA LYS A 611 71.69 -12.98 -3.38
C LYS A 611 70.52 -13.48 -2.56
N ASN A 612 70.51 -14.78 -2.25
CA ASN A 612 69.43 -15.42 -1.49
C ASN A 612 69.16 -14.76 -0.12
N SER A 613 70.09 -13.95 0.39
CA SER A 613 69.91 -13.07 1.54
C SER A 613 70.86 -11.85 1.55
N VAL A 614 70.42 -10.72 2.11
CA VAL A 614 71.22 -9.49 2.33
C VAL A 614 70.96 -8.95 3.75
N VAL A 615 71.97 -8.39 4.43
CA VAL A 615 71.80 -7.75 5.74
C VAL A 615 71.65 -6.23 5.57
N ILE A 616 70.53 -5.67 6.06
CA ILE A 616 70.24 -4.23 6.03
C ILE A 616 69.94 -3.78 7.46
N ASN A 617 70.64 -2.75 7.97
CA ASN A 617 70.49 -2.23 9.34
C ASN A 617 70.53 -3.31 10.44
N GLY A 618 71.39 -4.33 10.27
CA GLY A 618 71.53 -5.45 11.22
C GLY A 618 70.46 -6.53 11.13
N LYS A 619 69.56 -6.49 10.14
CA LYS A 619 68.47 -7.45 9.92
C LYS A 619 68.69 -8.29 8.67
N THR A 620 68.31 -9.56 8.70
CA THR A 620 68.49 -10.47 7.55
C THR A 620 67.29 -10.43 6.63
N VAL A 621 67.49 -9.99 5.40
CA VAL A 621 66.46 -10.01 4.35
C VAL A 621 66.71 -11.24 3.49
N VAL A 622 65.70 -12.10 3.32
CA VAL A 622 65.79 -13.38 2.58
C VAL A 622 64.78 -13.36 1.44
N GLY A 623 65.23 -13.49 0.19
CA GLY A 623 64.32 -13.36 -0.95
C GLY A 623 64.98 -13.26 -2.31
N ARG A 624 64.18 -13.39 -3.38
CA ARG A 624 64.57 -13.12 -4.77
C ARG A 624 63.99 -11.80 -5.25
#